data_AF-A0A496AMI2-F1
#
_entry.id   AF-A0A496AMI2-F1
#
_cell.length_a   1.000
_cell.length_b   1.000
_cell.length_c   1.000
_cell.angle_alpha   90.00
_cell.angle_beta   90.00
_cell.angle_gamma   90.00
#
_symmetry.space_group_name_H-M   'P 1'
#
loop_
_entity.id
_entity.type
_entity.pdbx_description
1 polymer ?
#
loop_
_entity_poly.entity_id
_entity_poly.type
_entity_poly.pdbx_seq_one_letter_code
_entity_poly.pdbx_strand_id
1 'polypeptide(L)'
;MNILQNIPIILFILLTIGCGKVRLTQISKSTEALQLTEKQKNIIHPKLKLIQDVLDDYDFEKRQIESDLREYRTMTQDRQLYRYDGGLSTAQRQRRLSNVRIKVRKFLTHRNVLLKEIGKLLQEITNELTDEQRIVFNELKLPELEIPRSLRRDPTADFRYIPSNPLGIR
;
A
#
# COMPACT_ATOMS: atom_id res chain seq x y z
N MET A 1 -21.25 52.66 -2.85
CA MET A 1 -20.61 51.79 -1.83
C MET A 1 -21.45 50.53 -1.68
N ASN A 2 -21.14 49.47 -2.44
CA ASN A 2 -21.79 48.16 -2.30
C ASN A 2 -20.69 47.09 -2.27
N ILE A 3 -20.08 46.87 -1.09
CA ILE A 3 -19.03 45.84 -0.89
C ILE A 3 -19.57 44.67 -0.04
N LEU A 4 -20.87 44.67 0.31
CA LEU A 4 -21.43 43.73 1.30
C LEU A 4 -22.20 42.54 0.73
N GLN A 5 -22.26 42.32 -0.59
CA GLN A 5 -23.09 41.25 -1.18
C GLN A 5 -22.38 39.94 -1.53
N ASN A 6 -21.04 39.86 -1.48
CA ASN A 6 -20.30 38.67 -1.95
C ASN A 6 -19.76 37.76 -0.83
N ILE A 7 -20.06 38.06 0.43
CA ILE A 7 -19.51 37.32 1.58
C ILE A 7 -20.14 35.92 1.81
N PRO A 8 -21.42 35.62 1.47
CA PRO A 8 -21.98 34.31 1.85
C PRO A 8 -21.53 33.15 0.96
N ILE A 9 -20.91 33.41 -0.20
CA ILE A 9 -20.44 32.34 -1.11
C ILE A 9 -19.08 31.80 -0.67
N ILE A 10 -18.21 32.66 -0.11
CA ILE A 10 -16.86 32.26 0.33
C ILE A 10 -16.93 31.43 1.63
N LEU A 11 -17.94 31.68 2.48
CA LEU A 11 -18.12 30.92 3.74
C LEU A 11 -18.64 29.49 3.52
N PHE A 12 -19.26 29.20 2.37
CA PHE A 12 -19.84 27.88 2.10
C PHE A 12 -18.82 26.85 1.56
N ILE A 13 -17.68 27.31 1.01
CA ILE A 13 -16.62 26.43 0.49
C ILE A 13 -15.76 25.84 1.62
N LEU A 14 -15.70 26.50 2.79
CA LEU A 14 -14.94 26.02 3.95
C LEU A 14 -15.63 24.91 4.75
N LEU A 15 -16.93 24.66 4.52
CA LEU A 15 -17.73 23.71 5.32
C LEU A 15 -17.90 22.32 4.69
N THR A 16 -17.34 22.07 3.50
CA THR A 16 -17.41 20.75 2.82
C THR A 16 -16.12 19.94 2.90
N ILE A 17 -15.20 20.26 3.82
CA ILE A 17 -14.10 19.37 4.22
C ILE A 17 -14.69 18.23 5.08
N GLY A 18 -15.58 17.46 4.45
CA GLY A 18 -16.08 16.19 4.95
C GLY A 18 -14.89 15.28 5.20
N CYS A 19 -14.84 14.76 6.42
CA CYS A 19 -13.81 13.92 6.98
C CYS A 19 -13.59 12.63 6.15
N GLY A 20 -12.77 12.75 5.11
CA GLY A 20 -12.34 11.66 4.25
C GLY A 20 -11.13 12.15 3.48
N LYS A 21 -9.92 11.93 4.03
CA LYS A 21 -8.67 12.37 3.41
C LYS A 21 -8.66 11.97 1.93
N VAL A 22 -8.72 12.97 1.04
CA VAL A 22 -8.70 12.77 -0.41
C VAL A 22 -7.40 12.04 -0.74
N ARG A 23 -7.52 10.93 -1.47
CA ARG A 23 -6.34 10.17 -1.90
C ARG A 23 -5.69 10.90 -3.06
N LEU A 24 -4.37 10.99 -3.02
CA LEU A 24 -3.59 11.62 -4.10
C LEU A 24 -3.88 11.01 -5.49
N THR A 25 -4.18 9.70 -5.49
CA THR A 25 -4.50 8.90 -6.67
C THR A 25 -5.92 9.12 -7.21
N GLN A 26 -6.79 9.84 -6.50
CA GLN A 26 -8.08 10.30 -7.03
C GLN A 26 -7.84 11.59 -7.82
N ILE A 27 -7.33 11.44 -9.03
CA ILE A 27 -6.76 12.53 -9.82
C ILE A 27 -7.71 13.73 -9.95
N SER A 28 -8.99 13.52 -10.27
CA SER A 28 -9.98 14.61 -10.35
C SER A 28 -10.14 15.36 -9.02
N LYS A 29 -10.18 14.65 -7.89
CA LYS A 29 -10.37 15.25 -6.57
C LYS A 29 -9.10 15.91 -6.03
N SER A 30 -7.92 15.35 -6.32
CA SER A 30 -6.65 15.94 -5.91
C SER A 30 -6.30 17.18 -6.73
N THR A 31 -6.61 17.19 -8.02
CA THR A 31 -6.43 18.39 -8.86
C THR A 31 -7.38 19.53 -8.48
N GLU A 32 -8.62 19.22 -8.11
CA GLU A 32 -9.58 20.20 -7.57
C GLU A 32 -9.14 20.72 -6.19
N ALA A 33 -8.73 19.83 -5.28
CA ALA A 33 -8.28 20.21 -3.94
C ALA A 33 -7.04 21.10 -3.95
N LEU A 34 -6.10 20.86 -4.88
CA LEU A 34 -4.87 21.64 -5.03
C LEU A 34 -5.06 22.93 -5.86
N GLN A 35 -6.26 23.16 -6.42
CA GLN A 35 -6.56 24.32 -7.27
C GLN A 35 -5.48 24.54 -8.35
N LEU A 36 -5.09 23.47 -9.04
CA LEU A 36 -3.98 23.52 -10.01
C LEU A 36 -4.32 24.41 -11.21
N THR A 37 -3.36 25.22 -11.63
CA THR A 37 -3.45 25.95 -12.91
C THR A 37 -3.39 24.98 -14.10
N GLU A 38 -3.86 25.38 -15.28
CA GLU A 38 -3.81 24.54 -16.48
C GLU A 38 -2.37 24.11 -16.85
N LYS A 39 -1.38 24.99 -16.62
CA LYS A 39 0.04 24.64 -16.80
C LYS A 39 0.49 23.54 -15.81
N GLN A 40 0.13 23.68 -14.54
CA GLN A 40 0.44 22.67 -13.52
C GLN A 40 -0.29 21.36 -13.80
N LYS A 41 -1.56 21.38 -14.23
CA LYS A 41 -2.31 20.17 -14.60
C LYS A 41 -1.59 19.38 -15.71
N ASN A 42 -1.10 20.05 -16.75
CA ASN A 42 -0.39 19.39 -17.84
C ASN A 42 0.89 18.65 -17.38
N ILE A 43 1.53 19.11 -16.30
CA ILE A 43 2.76 18.51 -15.75
C ILE A 43 2.45 17.46 -14.67
N ILE A 44 1.50 17.74 -13.79
CA ILE A 44 1.19 16.93 -12.60
C ILE A 44 0.27 15.76 -12.95
N HIS A 45 -0.70 15.95 -13.84
CA HIS A 45 -1.69 14.92 -14.19
C HIS A 45 -1.06 13.63 -14.74
N PRO A 46 -0.08 13.66 -15.67
CA PRO A 46 0.61 12.46 -16.12
C PRO A 46 1.38 11.75 -14.99
N LYS A 47 1.96 12.50 -14.05
CA LYS A 47 2.72 11.93 -12.91
C LYS A 47 1.79 11.24 -11.92
N LEU A 48 0.65 11.86 -11.61
CA LEU A 48 -0.38 11.24 -10.77
C LEU A 48 -0.93 9.95 -11.40
N LYS A 49 -1.11 9.94 -12.72
CA LYS A 49 -1.51 8.74 -13.46
C LYS A 49 -0.44 7.64 -13.36
N LEU A 50 0.83 7.97 -13.52
CA LEU A 50 1.91 6.99 -13.39
C LEU A 50 1.99 6.40 -11.98
N ILE A 51 1.78 7.21 -10.93
CA ILE A 51 1.67 6.71 -9.55
C ILE A 51 0.50 5.73 -9.42
N GLN A 52 -0.65 6.02 -10.04
CA GLN A 52 -1.80 5.12 -10.04
C GLN A 52 -1.48 3.80 -10.75
N ASP A 53 -0.89 3.85 -11.94
CA ASP A 53 -0.53 2.66 -12.72
C ASP A 53 0.43 1.75 -11.92
N VAL A 54 1.44 2.34 -11.26
CA VAL A 54 2.37 1.62 -10.38
C VAL A 54 1.66 0.93 -9.21
N LEU A 55 0.64 1.57 -8.63
CA LEU A 55 -0.12 0.98 -7.52
C LEU A 55 -0.98 -0.18 -7.98
N ASP A 56 -1.61 -0.07 -9.15
CA ASP A 56 -2.45 -1.12 -9.71
C ASP A 56 -1.61 -2.36 -10.05
N ASP A 57 -0.43 -2.17 -10.66
CA ASP A 57 0.54 -3.24 -10.92
C ASP A 57 1.03 -3.89 -9.62
N TYR A 58 1.35 -3.08 -8.61
CA TYR A 58 1.75 -3.59 -7.30
C TYR A 58 0.66 -4.41 -6.62
N ASP A 59 -0.60 -3.94 -6.67
CA ASP A 59 -1.72 -4.65 -6.07
C ASP A 59 -2.00 -5.98 -6.80
N PHE A 60 -1.75 -6.05 -8.10
CA PHE A 60 -1.77 -7.32 -8.85
C PHE A 60 -0.68 -8.28 -8.35
N GLU A 61 0.59 -7.84 -8.26
CA GLU A 61 1.70 -8.65 -7.74
C GLU A 61 1.42 -9.13 -6.30
N LYS A 62 0.90 -8.24 -5.46
CA LYS A 62 0.54 -8.54 -4.07
C LYS A 62 -0.47 -9.67 -3.99
N ARG A 63 -1.53 -9.64 -4.82
CA ARG A 63 -2.53 -10.72 -4.88
C ARG A 63 -1.92 -12.04 -5.32
N GLN A 64 -0.96 -12.01 -6.25
CA GLN A 64 -0.26 -13.22 -6.69
C GLN A 64 0.57 -13.84 -5.55
N ILE A 65 1.31 -13.02 -4.79
CA ILE A 65 2.06 -13.48 -3.61
C ILE A 65 1.12 -14.01 -2.52
N GLU A 66 -0.02 -13.37 -2.27
CA GLU A 66 -1.02 -13.85 -1.33
C GLU A 66 -1.61 -15.20 -1.74
N SER A 67 -1.84 -15.41 -3.04
CA SER A 67 -2.27 -16.69 -3.60
C SER A 67 -1.21 -17.77 -3.43
N ASP A 68 0.04 -17.50 -3.82
CA ASP A 68 1.17 -18.44 -3.67
C ASP A 68 1.37 -18.86 -2.19
N LEU A 69 1.26 -17.92 -1.26
CA LEU A 69 1.36 -18.19 0.18
C LEU A 69 0.18 -19.01 0.70
N ARG A 70 -1.02 -18.79 0.17
CA ARG A 70 -2.22 -19.56 0.53
C ARG A 70 -2.10 -21.00 0.04
N GLU A 71 -1.72 -21.21 -1.21
CA GLU A 71 -1.49 -22.55 -1.79
C GLU A 71 -0.43 -23.29 -0.98
N TYR A 72 0.70 -22.64 -0.65
CA TYR A 72 1.72 -23.28 0.18
C TYR A 72 1.17 -23.71 1.56
N ARG A 73 0.33 -22.87 2.20
CA ARG A 73 -0.25 -23.16 3.52
C ARG A 73 -1.23 -24.33 3.46
N THR A 74 -2.14 -24.36 2.49
CA THR A 74 -3.11 -25.47 2.33
C THR A 74 -2.39 -26.80 2.14
N MET A 75 -1.38 -26.84 1.25
CA MET A 75 -0.54 -28.02 1.05
C MET A 75 0.14 -28.51 2.34
N THR A 76 0.49 -27.61 3.26
CA THR A 76 1.08 -27.99 4.55
C THR A 76 0.07 -28.44 5.59
N GLN A 77 -1.17 -27.94 5.52
CA GLN A 77 -2.26 -28.30 6.45
C GLN A 77 -2.87 -29.66 6.11
N ASP A 78 -3.00 -29.99 4.81
CA ASP A 78 -3.51 -31.29 4.35
C ASP A 78 -2.68 -32.46 4.90
N ARG A 79 -1.40 -32.24 5.22
CA ARG A 79 -0.53 -33.25 5.85
C ARG A 79 -0.99 -33.67 7.26
N GLN A 80 -1.68 -32.82 8.02
CA GLN A 80 -2.22 -33.22 9.32
C GLN A 80 -3.33 -34.28 9.16
N LEU A 81 -4.04 -34.26 8.02
CA LEU A 81 -5.08 -35.22 7.69
C LEU A 81 -4.54 -36.49 7.01
N TYR A 82 -3.54 -36.37 6.14
CA TYR A 82 -3.02 -37.48 5.31
C TYR A 82 -1.68 -38.06 5.80
N ARG A 83 -1.57 -38.39 7.10
CA ARG A 83 -0.39 -39.11 7.63
C ARG A 83 -0.21 -40.53 7.06
N TYR A 84 -1.22 -41.07 6.36
CA TYR A 84 -1.25 -42.47 5.90
C TYR A 84 -1.18 -42.67 4.38
N ASP A 85 -1.46 -41.65 3.55
CA ASP A 85 -1.48 -41.77 2.08
C ASP A 85 -0.45 -40.83 1.42
N GLY A 86 0.79 -41.29 1.26
CA GLY A 86 1.68 -40.85 0.18
C GLY A 86 1.94 -39.35 -0.03
N GLY A 87 1.82 -38.50 0.99
CA GLY A 87 2.01 -37.05 0.87
C GLY A 87 3.35 -36.63 0.24
N LEU A 88 3.41 -35.41 -0.33
CA LEU A 88 4.60 -34.85 -0.99
C LEU A 88 5.90 -35.16 -0.22
N SER A 89 6.92 -35.64 -0.95
CA SER A 89 8.21 -35.93 -0.35
C SER A 89 8.82 -34.68 0.30
N THR A 90 9.59 -34.88 1.37
CA THR A 90 10.30 -33.81 2.09
C THR A 90 11.11 -32.91 1.14
N ALA A 91 11.69 -33.49 0.09
CA ALA A 91 12.44 -32.75 -0.94
C ALA A 91 11.55 -31.83 -1.80
N GLN A 92 10.38 -32.30 -2.27
CA GLN A 92 9.45 -31.49 -3.07
C GLN A 92 8.91 -30.31 -2.26
N ARG A 93 8.61 -30.53 -0.97
CA ARG A 93 8.18 -29.49 -0.04
C ARG A 93 9.25 -28.42 0.16
N GLN A 94 10.50 -28.83 0.35
CA GLN A 94 11.62 -27.91 0.52
C GLN A 94 11.82 -27.05 -0.73
N ARG A 95 11.68 -27.63 -1.92
CA ARG A 95 11.73 -26.90 -3.20
C ARG A 95 10.60 -25.87 -3.30
N ARG A 96 9.35 -26.24 -3.00
CA ARG A 96 8.21 -25.30 -3.02
C ARG A 96 8.39 -24.15 -2.02
N LEU A 97 8.81 -24.45 -0.79
CA LEU A 97 9.11 -23.42 0.22
C LEU A 97 10.21 -22.47 -0.26
N SER A 98 11.27 -23.00 -0.86
CA SER A 98 12.36 -22.19 -1.44
C SER A 98 11.83 -21.25 -2.52
N ASN A 99 11.02 -21.76 -3.45
CA ASN A 99 10.44 -20.97 -4.53
C ASN A 99 9.55 -19.83 -3.99
N VAL A 100 8.69 -20.12 -3.01
CA VAL A 100 7.85 -19.11 -2.36
C VAL A 100 8.72 -18.05 -1.66
N ARG A 101 9.77 -18.46 -0.94
CA ARG A 101 10.70 -17.52 -0.28
C ARG A 101 11.42 -16.62 -1.30
N ILE A 102 11.83 -17.16 -2.44
CA ILE A 102 12.46 -16.40 -3.52
C ILE A 102 11.49 -15.37 -4.09
N LYS A 103 10.25 -15.77 -4.41
CA LYS A 103 9.20 -14.86 -4.91
C LYS A 103 8.91 -13.73 -3.90
N VAL A 104 8.76 -14.08 -2.62
CA VAL A 104 8.54 -13.09 -1.55
C VAL A 104 9.71 -12.11 -1.43
N ARG A 105 10.96 -12.58 -1.46
CA ARG A 105 12.12 -11.68 -1.43
C ARG A 105 12.13 -10.74 -2.63
N LYS A 106 11.89 -11.25 -3.83
CA LYS A 106 11.82 -10.43 -5.05
C LYS A 106 10.74 -9.36 -4.94
N PHE A 107 9.54 -9.73 -4.49
CA PHE A 107 8.43 -8.81 -4.25
C PHE A 107 8.78 -7.72 -3.24
N LEU A 108 9.41 -8.06 -2.11
CA LEU A 108 9.82 -7.07 -1.11
C LEU A 108 10.92 -6.13 -1.62
N THR A 109 11.88 -6.65 -2.40
CA THR A 109 12.89 -5.81 -3.05
C THR A 109 12.25 -4.88 -4.07
N HIS A 110 11.35 -5.39 -4.91
CA HIS A 110 10.63 -4.61 -5.92
C HIS A 110 9.80 -3.48 -5.28
N ARG A 111 9.07 -3.79 -4.20
CA ARG A 111 8.35 -2.79 -3.39
C ARG A 111 9.23 -1.60 -2.99
N ASN A 112 10.47 -1.86 -2.54
CA ASN A 112 11.38 -0.79 -2.13
C ASN A 112 11.86 0.06 -3.31
N VAL A 113 11.96 -0.52 -4.52
CA VAL A 113 12.23 0.23 -5.75
C VAL A 113 11.03 1.13 -6.09
N LEU A 114 9.83 0.56 -6.11
CA LEU A 114 8.59 1.31 -6.40
C LEU A 114 8.35 2.44 -5.38
N LEU A 115 8.64 2.22 -4.09
CA LEU A 115 8.57 3.30 -3.09
C LEU A 115 9.51 4.47 -3.41
N LYS A 116 10.72 4.18 -3.90
CA LYS A 116 11.67 5.23 -4.30
C LYS A 116 11.18 5.97 -5.55
N GLU A 117 10.60 5.26 -6.50
CA GLU A 117 10.04 5.85 -7.72
C GLU A 117 8.84 6.74 -7.43
N ILE A 118 7.87 6.25 -6.65
CA ILE A 118 6.76 7.05 -6.14
C ILE A 118 7.28 8.27 -5.37
N GLY A 119 8.29 8.08 -4.50
CA GLY A 119 8.91 9.19 -3.76
C GLY A 119 9.49 10.27 -4.68
N LYS A 120 10.17 9.89 -5.76
CA LYS A 120 10.67 10.84 -6.77
C LYS A 120 9.54 11.59 -7.46
N LEU A 121 8.49 10.89 -7.89
CA LEU A 121 7.33 11.51 -8.55
C LEU A 121 6.62 12.49 -7.62
N LEU A 122 6.47 12.14 -6.34
CA LEU A 122 5.90 13.04 -5.33
C LEU A 122 6.77 14.28 -5.16
N GLN A 123 8.10 14.12 -5.11
CA GLN A 123 9.04 15.24 -4.99
C GLN A 123 8.94 16.18 -6.20
N GLU A 124 8.90 15.61 -7.41
CA GLU A 124 8.72 16.39 -8.62
C GLU A 124 7.38 17.13 -8.65
N ILE A 125 6.30 16.51 -8.17
CA ILE A 125 5.00 17.20 -8.04
C ILE A 125 5.12 18.35 -7.05
N THR A 126 5.72 18.14 -5.87
CA THR A 126 5.87 19.23 -4.88
C THR A 126 6.72 20.40 -5.37
N ASN A 127 7.68 20.16 -6.28
CA ASN A 127 8.49 21.23 -6.85
C ASN A 127 7.68 22.15 -7.78
N GLU A 128 6.61 21.62 -8.40
CA GLU A 128 5.71 22.38 -9.28
C GLU A 128 4.58 23.11 -8.53
N LEU A 129 4.43 22.84 -7.22
CA LEU A 129 3.41 23.45 -6.36
C LEU A 129 3.93 24.72 -5.70
N THR A 130 3.03 25.69 -5.48
CA THR A 130 3.29 26.85 -4.62
C THR A 130 3.33 26.43 -3.15
N ASP A 131 3.87 27.28 -2.28
CA ASP A 131 3.98 26.96 -0.85
C ASP A 131 2.61 26.73 -0.18
N GLU A 132 1.58 27.47 -0.59
CA GLU A 132 0.20 27.26 -0.13
C GLU A 132 -0.36 25.90 -0.59
N GLN A 133 -0.11 25.52 -1.85
CA GLN A 133 -0.53 24.24 -2.39
C GLN A 133 0.22 23.06 -1.75
N ARG A 134 1.47 23.25 -1.33
CA ARG A 134 2.26 22.22 -0.62
C ARG A 134 1.66 21.87 0.75
N ILE A 135 1.09 22.85 1.44
CA ILE A 135 0.41 22.61 2.72
C ILE A 135 -0.78 21.67 2.49
N VAL A 136 -1.64 21.99 1.52
CA VAL A 136 -2.79 21.16 1.14
C VAL A 136 -2.34 19.78 0.67
N PHE A 137 -1.25 19.71 -0.11
CA PHE A 137 -0.68 18.46 -0.58
C PHE A 137 -0.26 17.53 0.56
N ASN A 138 0.34 18.07 1.62
CA ASN A 138 0.76 17.28 2.79
C ASN A 138 -0.43 16.76 3.62
N GLU A 139 -1.60 17.37 3.48
CA GLU A 139 -2.84 16.90 4.11
C GLU A 139 -3.51 15.75 3.32
N LEU A 140 -3.17 15.59 2.04
CA LEU A 140 -3.67 14.50 1.20
C LEU A 140 -3.13 13.14 1.66
N LYS A 141 -3.94 12.10 1.47
CA LYS A 141 -3.49 10.74 1.75
C LYS A 141 -2.52 10.28 0.65
N LEU A 142 -1.26 10.07 1.04
CA LEU A 142 -0.21 9.53 0.17
C LEU A 142 -0.51 8.08 -0.25
N PRO A 143 -0.03 7.67 -1.43
CA PRO A 143 -0.12 6.28 -1.87
C PRO A 143 0.70 5.36 -0.97
N GLU A 144 0.12 4.22 -0.57
CA GLU A 144 0.74 3.25 0.34
C GLU A 144 0.90 1.89 -0.36
N LEU A 145 2.14 1.41 -0.48
CA LEU A 145 2.44 0.05 -0.94
C LEU A 145 2.37 -0.93 0.24
N GLU A 146 1.19 -1.48 0.49
CA GLU A 146 0.94 -2.37 1.61
C GLU A 146 1.51 -3.79 1.42
N ILE A 147 2.25 -4.27 2.42
CA ILE A 147 2.75 -5.66 2.46
C ILE A 147 1.56 -6.64 2.65
N PRO A 148 1.59 -7.82 1.98
CA PRO A 148 0.64 -8.92 2.20
C PRO A 148 0.41 -9.21 3.68
N ARG A 149 -0.85 -9.40 4.08
CA ARG A 149 -1.20 -9.61 5.51
C ARG A 149 -0.48 -10.81 6.11
N SER A 150 -0.29 -11.85 5.31
CA SER A 150 0.42 -13.09 5.66
C SER A 150 1.91 -12.89 5.96
N LEU A 151 2.51 -11.79 5.48
CA LEU A 151 3.91 -11.42 5.69
C LEU A 151 4.07 -10.30 6.72
N ARG A 152 2.98 -9.64 7.14
CA ARG A 152 3.04 -8.71 8.26
C ARG A 152 3.45 -9.48 9.49
N ARG A 153 4.40 -8.94 10.24
CA ARG A 153 4.77 -9.47 11.55
C ARG A 153 3.50 -9.42 12.40
N ASP A 154 3.00 -10.57 12.84
CA ASP A 154 1.83 -10.64 13.70
C ASP A 154 2.21 -9.95 15.02
N PRO A 155 1.60 -8.80 15.38
CA PRO A 155 1.94 -8.10 16.61
C PRO A 155 1.62 -8.95 17.86
N THR A 156 0.83 -10.01 17.71
CA THR A 156 0.52 -10.98 18.78
C THR A 156 1.41 -12.21 18.78
N ALA A 157 2.25 -12.43 17.76
CA ALA A 157 3.14 -13.60 17.72
C ALA A 157 4.22 -13.56 18.81
N ASP A 158 4.66 -12.38 19.23
CA ASP A 158 5.59 -12.21 20.36
C ASP A 158 4.94 -12.64 21.69
N PHE A 159 3.61 -12.57 21.83
CA PHE A 159 2.87 -13.02 23.01
C PHE A 159 2.46 -14.50 22.98
N ARG A 160 2.59 -15.19 21.83
CA ARG A 160 2.33 -16.64 21.74
C ARG A 160 3.54 -17.49 22.12
N TYR A 161 4.69 -16.87 22.40
CA TYR A 161 5.77 -17.53 23.12
C TYR A 161 5.62 -17.29 24.62
N ILE A 162 4.59 -17.92 25.21
CA ILE A 162 4.68 -18.29 26.62
C ILE A 162 5.47 -19.59 26.61
N PRO A 163 6.70 -19.66 27.15
CA PRO A 163 7.34 -20.93 27.40
C PRO A 163 6.49 -21.67 28.44
N SER A 164 5.51 -22.44 27.98
CA SER A 164 4.79 -23.39 28.83
C SER A 164 5.68 -24.61 29.06
N ASN A 165 6.81 -24.41 29.73
CA ASN A 165 7.33 -25.44 30.61
C ASN A 165 8.36 -24.86 31.61
N PRO A 166 7.94 -24.55 32.86
CA PRO A 166 8.88 -24.35 33.96
C PRO A 166 9.25 -25.68 34.65
N LEU A 167 9.03 -26.84 34.02
CA LEU A 167 9.47 -28.13 34.57
C LEU A 167 10.13 -28.98 33.48
N GLY A 168 11.45 -28.85 33.38
CA GLY A 168 12.27 -30.02 33.06
C GLY A 168 11.94 -31.17 34.03
N ILE A 169 12.27 -32.40 33.61
CA ILE A 169 11.90 -33.74 34.14
C ILE A 169 10.78 -34.34 33.24
N ARG A 170 10.99 -35.36 32.40
CA ARG A 170 11.99 -36.45 32.33
C ARG A 170 12.55 -36.63 30.92
#